data_AF-A0A420YBN8-F1
#
_entry.id   AF-A0A420YBN8-F1
#
_cell.length_a   1.000
_cell.length_b   1.000
_cell.length_c   1.000
_cell.angle_alpha   90.00
_cell.angle_beta   90.00
_cell.angle_gamma   90.00
#
_symmetry.space_group_name_H-M   'P 1'
#
loop_
_entity.id
_entity.type
_entity.pdbx_description
1 polymer ?
#
loop_
_entity_poly.entity_id
_entity_poly.type
_entity_poly.pdbx_seq_one_letter_code
_entity_poly.pdbx_strand_id
1 'polypeptide(L)'
;MSLSNEALRKLLTEIEAQAIATQQQISLVKSQMASKQREMRLAQLTRSEIASLPSDTAVYEGVGKMFVSTPVSGLQEKLDHQSKDMQTDLESLNKRLHYLETTAKNSQEHIEKMLQGAGQA
;
A
#
# COMPACT_ATOMS: atom_id res chain seq x y z
N MET A 1 15.01 41.04 -1.84
CA MET A 1 14.07 40.78 -0.73
C MET A 1 14.54 39.52 -0.01
N SER A 2 15.49 39.66 0.92
CA SER A 2 15.95 38.55 1.76
C SER A 2 14.77 38.09 2.63
N LEU A 3 14.38 36.82 2.56
CA LEU A 3 13.50 36.25 3.57
C LEU A 3 14.12 36.53 4.95
N SER A 4 13.33 37.03 5.90
CA SER A 4 13.83 37.20 7.26
C SER A 4 14.28 35.84 7.81
N ASN A 5 15.38 35.82 8.56
CA ASN A 5 15.94 34.59 9.13
C ASN A 5 14.88 33.82 9.98
N GLU A 6 13.92 34.56 10.57
CA GLU A 6 12.77 34.00 11.28
C GLU A 6 11.77 33.28 10.36
N ALA A 7 11.48 33.84 9.17
CA ALA A 7 10.60 33.21 8.19
C ALA A 7 11.22 31.92 7.63
N LEU A 8 12.54 31.91 7.40
CA LEU A 8 13.27 30.70 7.00
C LEU A 8 13.21 29.61 8.07
N ARG A 9 13.37 29.96 9.36
CA ARG A 9 13.27 29.00 10.46
C ARG A 9 11.87 28.40 10.58
N LYS A 10 10.81 29.23 10.50
CA LYS A 10 9.42 28.74 10.54
C LYS A 10 9.12 27.80 9.37
N LEU A 11 9.55 28.18 8.16
CA LEU A 11 9.41 27.35 6.97
C LEU A 11 10.10 25.99 7.15
N LEU A 12 11.32 25.98 7.71
CA LEU A 12 12.08 24.75 7.96
C LEU A 12 11.35 23.80 8.91
N THR A 13 10.78 24.33 10.00
CA THR A 13 10.02 23.51 10.97
C THR A 13 8.74 22.92 10.35
N GLU A 14 8.01 23.68 9.53
CA GLU A 14 6.84 23.17 8.82
C GLU A 14 7.21 22.07 7.81
N ILE A 15 8.33 22.25 7.12
CA ILE A 15 8.91 21.27 6.19
C ILE A 15 9.27 19.97 6.91
N GLU A 16 9.95 20.05 8.06
CA GLU A 16 10.33 18.87 8.85
C GLU A 16 9.09 18.11 9.33
N ALA A 17 8.08 18.83 9.83
CA ALA A 17 6.82 18.22 10.24
C ALA A 17 6.12 17.50 9.07
N GLN A 18 6.08 18.13 7.90
CA GLN A 18 5.50 17.54 6.70
C GLN A 18 6.29 16.30 6.24
N ALA A 19 7.62 16.33 6.27
CA ALA A 19 8.47 15.20 5.90
C ALA A 19 8.23 13.99 6.80
N ILE A 20 8.11 14.20 8.12
CA ILE A 20 7.78 13.14 9.09
C ILE A 20 6.41 12.55 8.78
N ALA A 21 5.40 13.40 8.55
CA ALA A 21 4.05 12.95 8.22
C ALA A 21 4.01 12.13 6.93
N THR A 22 4.69 12.56 5.87
CA THR A 22 4.78 11.82 4.61
C THR A 22 5.50 10.49 4.79
N GLN A 23 6.58 10.43 5.57
CA GLN A 23 7.29 9.18 5.86
C GLN A 23 6.43 8.18 6.63
N GLN A 24 5.63 8.65 7.59
CA GLN A 24 4.66 7.81 8.30
C GLN A 24 3.60 7.24 7.35
N GLN A 25 3.07 8.06 6.44
CA GLN A 25 2.10 7.61 5.43
C GLN A 25 2.70 6.57 4.48
N ILE A 26 3.94 6.76 4.03
CA ILE A 26 4.66 5.77 3.20
C ILE A 26 4.76 4.44 3.94
N SER A 27 5.18 4.44 5.21
CA SER A 27 5.29 3.23 6.03
C SER A 27 3.93 2.53 6.21
N LEU A 28 2.86 3.29 6.42
CA LEU A 28 1.49 2.75 6.51
C LEU A 28 1.09 2.04 5.21
N VAL A 29 1.27 2.70 4.07
CA VAL A 29 0.91 2.13 2.76
C VAL A 29 1.72 0.88 2.46
N LYS A 30 3.03 0.86 2.76
CA LYS A 30 3.89 -0.33 2.62
C LYS A 30 3.40 -1.50 3.48
N SER A 31 3.00 -1.23 4.73
CA SER A 31 2.42 -2.25 5.62
C SER A 31 1.10 -2.82 5.08
N GLN A 32 0.20 -1.95 4.59
CA GLN A 32 -1.06 -2.37 3.98
C GLN A 32 -0.84 -3.23 2.73
N MET A 33 0.11 -2.85 1.88
CA MET A 33 0.51 -3.64 0.71
C MET A 33 1.03 -5.01 1.10
N ALA A 34 1.92 -5.08 2.09
CA ALA A 34 2.47 -6.35 2.57
C ALA A 34 1.38 -7.30 3.11
N SER A 35 0.39 -6.76 3.85
CA SER A 35 -0.75 -7.54 4.33
C SER A 35 -1.59 -8.09 3.17
N LYS A 36 -2.00 -7.23 2.24
CA LYS A 36 -2.80 -7.64 1.07
C LYS A 36 -2.07 -8.64 0.18
N GLN A 37 -0.76 -8.48 0.01
CA GLN A 37 0.03 -9.39 -0.81
C GLN A 37 0.16 -10.78 -0.17
N ARG A 38 0.21 -10.84 1.18
CA ARG A 38 0.12 -12.10 1.92
C ARG A 38 -1.24 -12.75 1.76
N GLU A 39 -2.33 -12.00 1.92
CA GLU A 39 -3.70 -12.49 1.74
C GLU A 39 -3.94 -13.03 0.33
N MET A 40 -3.49 -12.29 -0.70
CA MET A 40 -3.57 -12.71 -2.09
C MET A 40 -2.81 -14.01 -2.34
N ARG A 41 -1.61 -14.16 -1.76
CA ARG A 41 -0.83 -15.40 -1.86
C ARG A 41 -1.54 -16.58 -1.20
N LEU A 42 -2.16 -16.37 -0.03
CA LEU A 42 -2.96 -17.41 0.63
C LEU A 42 -4.15 -17.82 -0.23
N ALA A 43 -4.88 -16.87 -0.81
CA ALA A 43 -6.02 -17.17 -1.70
C ALA A 43 -5.58 -17.98 -2.93
N GLN A 44 -4.47 -17.59 -3.56
CA GLN A 44 -3.90 -18.30 -4.72
C GLN A 44 -3.44 -19.73 -4.37
N LEU A 45 -2.80 -19.91 -3.22
CA LEU A 45 -2.40 -21.24 -2.74
C LEU A 45 -3.62 -22.10 -2.45
N THR A 46 -4.59 -21.60 -1.68
CA THR A 46 -5.85 -22.31 -1.40
C THR A 46 -6.57 -22.71 -2.68
N ARG A 47 -6.63 -21.82 -3.68
CA ARG A 47 -7.21 -22.14 -4.98
C ARG A 47 -6.46 -23.27 -5.69
N SER A 48 -5.14 -23.24 -5.67
CA SER A 48 -4.29 -24.27 -6.30
C SER A 48 -4.48 -25.63 -5.64
N GLU A 49 -4.56 -25.67 -4.31
CA GLU A 49 -4.86 -26.87 -3.54
C GLU A 49 -6.25 -27.41 -3.89
N ILE A 50 -7.28 -26.56 -3.90
CA ILE A 50 -8.65 -26.97 -4.27
C ILE A 50 -8.72 -27.47 -5.71
N ALA A 51 -7.99 -26.85 -6.64
CA ALA A 51 -7.94 -27.28 -8.03
C ALA A 51 -7.26 -28.64 -8.24
N SER A 52 -6.45 -29.09 -7.29
CA SER A 52 -5.83 -30.41 -7.32
C SER A 52 -6.79 -31.52 -6.85
N LEU A 53 -7.90 -31.17 -6.20
CA LEU A 53 -8.86 -32.13 -5.67
C LEU A 53 -9.77 -32.69 -6.79
N PRO A 54 -10.22 -33.95 -6.66
CA PRO A 54 -11.29 -34.48 -7.51
C PRO A 54 -12.55 -33.61 -7.44
N SER A 55 -13.26 -33.46 -8.56
CA SER A 55 -14.45 -32.60 -8.66
C SER A 55 -15.61 -33.00 -7.73
N ASP A 56 -15.65 -34.26 -7.29
CA ASP A 56 -16.66 -34.80 -6.38
C ASP A 56 -16.29 -34.64 -4.88
N THR A 57 -15.18 -33.96 -4.59
CA THR A 57 -14.75 -33.74 -3.21
C THR A 57 -15.70 -32.75 -2.52
N ALA A 58 -16.24 -33.14 -1.37
CA ALA A 58 -17.01 -32.24 -0.53
C ALA A 58 -16.10 -31.14 0.04
N VAL A 59 -16.39 -29.88 -0.31
CA VAL A 59 -15.64 -28.72 0.18
C VAL A 59 -16.56 -27.84 1.03
N TYR A 60 -16.00 -27.26 2.08
CA TYR A 60 -16.72 -26.42 3.03
C TYR A 60 -16.05 -25.07 3.16
N GLU A 61 -16.82 -24.00 3.03
CA GLU A 61 -16.37 -22.64 3.26
C GLU A 61 -16.70 -22.18 4.68
N GLY A 62 -15.73 -21.56 5.36
CA GLY A 62 -15.94 -20.96 6.67
C GLY A 62 -16.72 -19.64 6.58
N VAL A 63 -17.85 -19.56 7.29
CA VAL A 63 -18.67 -18.35 7.45
C VAL A 63 -18.77 -18.04 8.95
N GLY A 64 -17.82 -17.26 9.45
CA GLY A 64 -17.69 -16.96 10.88
C GLY A 64 -17.31 -18.21 11.67
N LYS A 65 -18.23 -18.70 12.51
CA LYS A 65 -18.04 -19.94 13.31
C LYS A 65 -18.66 -21.19 12.66
N MET A 66 -19.29 -21.04 11.49
CA MET A 66 -19.96 -22.13 10.78
C MET A 66 -19.18 -22.51 9.52
N PHE A 67 -19.43 -23.70 9.00
CA PHE A 67 -18.90 -24.19 7.74
C PHE A 67 -20.05 -24.59 6.81
N VAL A 68 -20.07 -24.06 5.59
CA VAL A 68 -21.15 -24.27 4.62
C VAL A 68 -20.61 -25.07 3.45
N SER A 69 -21.29 -26.16 3.11
CA SER A 69 -20.94 -26.97 1.94
C SER A 69 -21.07 -26.14 0.67
N THR A 70 -20.00 -26.09 -0.12
CA THR A 70 -19.92 -25.29 -1.34
C THR A 70 -19.28 -26.12 -2.45
N PRO A 71 -19.81 -26.09 -3.69
CA PRO A 71 -19.17 -26.76 -4.82
C PRO A 71 -17.74 -26.24 -5.04
N VAL A 72 -16.85 -27.11 -5.48
CA VAL A 72 -15.45 -26.79 -5.84
C VAL A 72 -15.38 -25.59 -6.79
N SER A 73 -16.22 -25.57 -7.82
CA SER A 73 -16.28 -24.48 -8.81
C SER A 73 -16.66 -23.14 -8.18
N GLY A 74 -17.67 -23.11 -7.30
CA GLY A 74 -18.12 -21.89 -6.64
C GLY A 74 -17.05 -21.31 -5.72
N LEU A 75 -16.31 -22.16 -5.00
CA LEU A 75 -15.21 -21.70 -4.16
C LEU A 75 -14.02 -21.19 -4.99
N GLN A 76 -13.70 -21.84 -6.11
CA GLN A 76 -12.65 -21.39 -7.02
C GLN A 76 -12.97 -20.02 -7.63
N GLU A 77 -14.20 -19.81 -8.11
CA GLU A 77 -14.64 -18.52 -8.65
C GLU A 77 -14.55 -17.42 -7.59
N LYS A 78 -14.95 -17.72 -6.35
CA LYS A 78 -14.86 -16.77 -5.23
C LYS A 78 -13.41 -16.38 -4.92
N LEU A 79 -12.51 -17.37 -4.85
CA LEU A 79 -11.08 -17.14 -4.62
C LEU A 79 -10.43 -16.35 -5.78
N ASP A 80 -10.88 -16.57 -7.01
CA ASP A 80 -10.45 -15.81 -8.18
C ASP A 80 -10.91 -14.36 -8.12
N HIS A 81 -12.17 -14.12 -7.75
CA HIS A 81 -12.70 -12.77 -7.56
C HIS A 81 -11.94 -12.03 -6.45
N GLN A 82 -11.76 -12.67 -5.29
CA GLN A 82 -11.00 -12.10 -4.18
C GLN A 82 -9.56 -11.77 -4.59
N SER A 83 -8.90 -12.64 -5.35
CA SER A 83 -7.54 -12.40 -5.85
C SER A 83 -7.48 -11.20 -6.80
N LYS A 84 -8.45 -11.04 -7.69
CA LYS A 84 -8.54 -9.89 -8.61
C LYS A 84 -8.83 -8.58 -7.86
N ASP A 85 -9.71 -8.60 -6.88
CA ASP A 85 -10.00 -7.42 -6.04
C ASP A 85 -8.75 -6.98 -5.29
N MET A 86 -8.05 -7.93 -4.65
CA MET A 86 -6.79 -7.65 -3.95
C MET A 86 -5.71 -7.12 -4.89
N GLN A 87 -5.64 -7.62 -6.13
CA GLN A 87 -4.71 -7.12 -7.14
C GLN A 87 -5.03 -5.67 -7.53
N THR A 88 -6.31 -5.35 -7.74
CA THR A 88 -6.77 -3.98 -8.03
C THR A 88 -6.45 -3.02 -6.88
N ASP A 89 -6.65 -3.45 -5.64
CA ASP A 89 -6.29 -2.68 -4.46
C ASP A 89 -4.78 -2.46 -4.35
N LEU A 90 -3.97 -3.48 -4.64
CA LEU A 90 -2.51 -3.35 -4.66
C LEU A 90 -2.03 -2.36 -5.73
N GLU A 91 -2.67 -2.33 -6.90
CA GLU A 91 -2.37 -1.32 -7.93
C GLU A 91 -2.69 0.09 -7.45
N SER A 92 -3.83 0.27 -6.77
CA SER A 92 -4.21 1.56 -6.18
C SER A 92 -3.24 2.02 -5.10
N LEU A 93 -2.85 1.11 -4.18
CA LEU A 93 -1.86 1.39 -3.14
C LEU A 93 -0.48 1.70 -3.72
N ASN A 94 -0.06 1.01 -4.79
CA ASN A 94 1.18 1.30 -5.50
C ASN A 94 1.18 2.70 -6.11
N LYS A 95 0.09 3.11 -6.76
CA LYS A 95 -0.05 4.47 -7.31
C LYS A 95 0.06 5.52 -6.21
N ARG A 96 -0.61 5.29 -5.07
CA ARG A 96 -0.54 6.17 -3.90
C ARG A 96 0.87 6.22 -3.31
N LEU A 97 1.54 5.08 -3.20
CA LEU A 97 2.91 5.00 -2.71
C LEU A 97 3.86 5.81 -3.60
N HIS A 98 3.79 5.58 -4.92
CA HIS A 98 4.62 6.29 -5.89
C HIS A 98 4.41 7.80 -5.84
N TYR A 99 3.16 8.25 -5.70
CA TYR A 99 2.86 9.67 -5.52
C TYR A 99 3.50 10.26 -4.26
N LEU A 100 3.39 9.57 -3.12
CA LEU A 100 3.97 10.01 -1.86
C LEU A 100 5.51 10.05 -1.93
N GLU A 101 6.14 9.02 -2.49
CA GLU A 101 7.60 8.95 -2.65
C GLU A 101 8.12 10.03 -3.60
N THR A 102 7.43 10.27 -4.72
CA THR A 102 7.80 11.33 -5.67
C THR A 102 7.63 12.72 -5.07
N THR A 103 6.54 12.95 -4.34
CA THR A 103 6.29 14.22 -3.65
C THR A 103 7.34 14.47 -2.58
N ALA A 104 7.67 13.48 -1.75
CA ALA A 104 8.71 13.58 -0.73
C ALA A 104 10.07 13.93 -1.35
N LYS A 105 10.44 13.24 -2.44
CA LYS A 105 11.69 13.49 -3.16
C LYS A 105 11.75 14.90 -3.74
N ASN A 106 10.70 15.32 -4.46
CA ASN A 106 10.65 16.66 -5.04
C ASN A 106 10.74 17.74 -3.96
N SER A 107 10.00 17.57 -2.85
CA SER A 107 10.09 18.50 -1.71
C SER A 107 11.52 18.58 -1.17
N GLN A 108 12.20 17.44 -0.95
CA GLN A 108 13.60 17.42 -0.50
C GLN A 108 14.54 18.18 -1.46
N GLU A 109 14.44 17.93 -2.77
CA GLU A 109 15.25 18.62 -3.78
C GLU A 109 15.00 20.14 -3.81
N HIS A 110 13.75 20.57 -3.63
CA HIS A 110 13.41 22.00 -3.55
C HIS A 110 14.03 22.65 -2.32
N ILE A 111 13.98 21.98 -1.17
CA ILE A 111 14.56 22.48 0.09
C ILE A 111 16.07 22.61 -0.02
N GLU A 112 16.74 21.59 -0.56
CA GLU A 112 18.18 21.58 -0.75
C GLU A 112 18.64 22.75 -1.65
N LYS A 113 17.92 23.02 -2.74
CA LYS A 113 18.17 24.18 -3.61
C LYS A 113 17.97 25.51 -2.90
N MET A 114 16.92 25.64 -2.08
CA MET A 114 16.71 26.88 -1.30
C MET A 114 17.82 27.11 -0.28
N LEU A 115 18.29 26.06 0.40
CA LEU A 115 19.38 26.15 1.37
C LEU A 115 20.72 26.46 0.71
N GLN A 116 21.04 25.82 -0.42
CA GLN A 116 22.27 26.10 -1.19
C GLN A 116 22.26 27.51 -1.77
N GLY A 117 21.11 27.99 -2.27
CA GLY A 117 20.95 29.36 -2.78
C GLY A 117 21.02 30.43 -1.69
N ALA A 118 20.58 30.12 -0.47
CA ALA A 118 20.69 31.02 0.69
C ALA A 118 22.11 31.08 1.29
N GLY A 119 22.97 30.10 1.02
CA GLY A 119 24.37 30.08 1.47
C GLY A 119 25.35 30.83 0.56
N GLN A 120 24.91 31.33 -0.60
CA GLN A 120 25.73 32.05 -1.59
C GLN A 120 25.44 33.57 -1.65
N ALA A 121 24.59 34.09 -0.76
CA ALA A 121 24.27 35.51 -0.62
C ALA A 121 24.61 36.01 0.79
#